data_AF-A0A0V0YZ20-F1
#
_entry.id   AF-A0A0V0YZ20-F1
#
_cell.length_a   1.000
_cell.length_b   1.000
_cell.length_c   1.000
_cell.angle_alpha   90.00
_cell.angle_beta   90.00
_cell.angle_gamma   90.00
#
_symmetry.space_group_name_H-M   'P 1'
#
loop_
_entity.id
_entity.type
_entity.pdbx_description
1 polymer ?
#
loop_
_entity_poly.entity_id
_entity_poly.type
_entity_poly.pdbx_seq_one_letter_code
_entity_poly.pdbx_strand_id
1 'polypeptide(L)'
;TNSIIKIIKLLTKEFSYLPLILYRFIVYKAPAQNAGKALIAGVGAAAWQNIADLTRAAGHAVAKSLEHVIMANADNKFIAYNNIPPDVPKIKTKSNSKGVLMMNPRVADEASWIVHTVPGFPKALRGYVFPLAEIQKGHLFICLTIKESEIDAIAMTLRIATPLLYHNDIPENEINSRPNLQ
;
A
#
# COMPACT_ATOMS: atom_id res chain seq x y z
N THR A 1 1.75 -21.98 9.65
CA THR A 1 2.89 -21.71 8.72
C THR A 1 2.61 -22.17 7.29
N ASN A 2 2.08 -23.37 7.05
CA ASN A 2 1.79 -23.86 5.68
C ASN A 2 0.66 -23.12 4.93
N SER A 3 -0.41 -22.70 5.61
CA SER A 3 -1.55 -22.05 4.95
C SER A 3 -1.21 -20.66 4.38
N ILE A 4 -0.33 -19.91 5.06
CA ILE A 4 0.08 -18.57 4.63
C ILE A 4 0.98 -18.65 3.40
N ILE A 5 1.94 -19.59 3.37
CA ILE A 5 2.78 -19.84 2.20
C ILE A 5 1.92 -20.22 0.98
N LYS A 6 0.85 -20.98 1.19
CA LYS A 6 -0.09 -21.38 0.14
C LYS A 6 -0.89 -20.19 -0.40
N ILE A 7 -1.43 -19.34 0.47
CA ILE A 7 -2.13 -18.10 0.09
C ILE A 7 -1.19 -17.18 -0.70
N ILE A 8 0.05 -17.01 -0.25
CA ILE A 8 0.95 -16.08 -0.95
C ILE A 8 1.42 -16.64 -2.28
N LYS A 9 1.67 -17.96 -2.39
CA LYS A 9 1.90 -18.59 -3.70
C LYS A 9 0.73 -18.41 -4.66
N LEU A 10 -0.51 -18.46 -4.15
CA LEU A 10 -1.71 -18.20 -4.94
C LEU A 10 -1.73 -16.76 -5.45
N LEU A 11 -1.49 -15.79 -4.55
CA LEU A 11 -1.43 -14.37 -4.92
C LEU A 11 -0.35 -14.09 -5.97
N THR A 12 0.86 -14.63 -5.81
CA THR A 12 1.93 -14.48 -6.80
C THR A 12 1.53 -15.06 -8.16
N LYS A 13 0.83 -16.20 -8.18
CA LYS A 13 0.32 -16.81 -9.40
C LYS A 13 -0.71 -15.91 -10.09
N GLU A 14 -1.73 -15.42 -9.36
CA GLU A 14 -2.75 -14.51 -9.90
C GLU A 14 -2.15 -13.22 -10.48
N PHE A 15 -1.22 -12.57 -9.76
CA PHE A 15 -0.55 -11.36 -10.27
C PHE A 15 0.37 -11.62 -11.47
N SER A 16 0.78 -12.87 -11.72
CA SER A 16 1.59 -13.21 -12.89
C SER A 16 0.76 -13.37 -14.16
N TYR A 17 -0.57 -13.53 -14.05
CA TYR A 17 -1.50 -13.72 -15.17
C TYR A 17 -2.30 -12.48 -15.54
N LEU A 18 -2.15 -11.36 -14.81
CA LEU A 18 -2.78 -10.07 -15.13
C LEU A 18 -1.79 -9.20 -15.93
N PRO A 19 -1.89 -9.13 -17.27
CA PRO A 19 -0.93 -8.38 -18.11
C PRO A 19 -0.93 -6.86 -17.86
N LEU A 20 -1.91 -6.35 -17.09
CA LEU A 20 -2.11 -4.92 -16.81
C LEU A 20 -1.65 -4.48 -15.41
N ILE A 21 -1.34 -5.41 -14.49
CA ILE A 21 -0.97 -5.10 -13.10
C ILE A 21 0.26 -5.91 -12.71
N LEU A 22 1.39 -5.22 -12.57
CA LEU A 22 2.64 -5.83 -12.13
C LEU A 22 2.82 -5.58 -10.63
N TYR A 23 3.05 -6.62 -9.83
CA TYR A 23 3.48 -6.39 -8.45
C TYR A 23 4.92 -5.85 -8.45
N ARG A 24 5.23 -4.86 -7.61
CA ARG A 24 6.61 -4.41 -7.32
C ARG A 24 7.19 -5.21 -6.16
N PHE A 25 6.40 -5.39 -5.11
CA PHE A 25 6.77 -6.24 -3.98
C PHE A 25 5.57 -6.83 -3.25
N ILE A 26 5.82 -7.94 -2.55
CA ILE A 26 4.96 -8.49 -1.52
C ILE A 26 5.81 -8.64 -0.26
N VAL A 27 5.39 -8.06 0.85
CA VAL A 27 6.10 -8.13 2.13
C VAL A 27 5.21 -8.76 3.19
N TYR A 28 5.74 -9.74 3.91
CA TYR A 28 5.09 -10.38 5.04
C TYR A 28 5.90 -10.19 6.33
N LYS A 29 5.24 -9.64 7.35
CA LYS A 29 5.73 -9.58 8.73
C LYS A 29 5.05 -10.69 9.53
N ALA A 30 5.81 -11.58 10.16
CA ALA A 30 5.24 -12.59 11.05
C ALA A 30 4.84 -11.99 12.41
N PRO A 31 3.90 -12.60 13.15
CA PRO A 31 3.63 -12.25 14.54
C PRO A 31 4.90 -12.30 15.38
N ALA A 32 5.05 -11.36 16.32
CA ALA A 32 6.21 -11.19 17.20
C ALA A 32 7.59 -11.09 16.50
N GLN A 33 7.62 -10.87 15.18
CA GLN A 33 8.85 -10.62 14.42
C GLN A 33 8.81 -9.24 13.79
N ASN A 34 9.86 -8.47 14.02
CA ASN A 34 10.02 -7.14 13.43
C ASN A 34 10.61 -7.23 12.01
N ALA A 35 11.55 -8.14 11.81
CA ALA A 35 12.03 -8.49 10.48
C ALA A 35 10.92 -9.19 9.67
N GLY A 36 10.93 -8.97 8.36
CA GLY A 36 9.96 -9.55 7.44
C GLY A 36 10.58 -10.46 6.41
N LYS A 37 9.74 -10.94 5.50
CA LYS A 37 10.15 -11.52 4.23
C LYS A 37 9.56 -10.72 3.08
N ALA A 38 10.28 -10.62 1.97
CA ALA A 38 9.81 -9.95 0.76
C ALA A 38 9.98 -10.82 -0.49
N LEU A 39 9.02 -10.74 -1.40
CA LEU A 39 9.18 -11.02 -2.83
C LEU A 39 9.31 -9.69 -3.54
N ILE A 40 10.37 -9.49 -4.31
CA ILE A 40 10.59 -8.26 -5.08
C ILE A 40 10.61 -8.62 -6.57
N ALA A 41 9.83 -7.93 -7.39
CA ALA A 41 9.82 -8.17 -8.82
C ALA A 41 11.16 -7.81 -9.47
N GLY A 42 11.55 -8.57 -10.51
CA GLY A 42 12.78 -8.35 -11.26
C GLY A 42 14.07 -8.89 -10.61
N VAL A 43 14.02 -9.42 -9.38
CA VAL A 43 15.19 -9.97 -8.68
C VAL A 43 15.22 -11.50 -8.78
N GLY A 44 15.95 -12.04 -9.77
CA GLY A 44 16.23 -13.48 -9.92
C GLY A 44 14.98 -14.38 -9.96
N ALA A 45 15.15 -15.70 -9.84
CA ALA A 45 14.00 -16.59 -9.65
C ALA A 45 13.23 -16.12 -8.41
N ALA A 46 11.96 -15.71 -8.57
CA ALA A 46 11.14 -15.04 -7.56
C ALA A 46 11.10 -15.80 -6.22
N ALA A 47 12.08 -15.51 -5.37
CA ALA A 47 12.32 -16.18 -4.10
C ALA A 47 12.14 -15.18 -2.96
N TRP A 48 11.61 -15.68 -1.86
CA TRP A 48 11.45 -14.90 -0.65
C TRP A 48 12.79 -14.58 -0.02
N GLN A 49 13.02 -13.30 0.25
CA GLN A 49 14.24 -12.79 0.89
C GLN A 49 13.90 -12.26 2.28
N ASN A 50 14.81 -12.43 3.24
CA ASN A 50 14.67 -11.76 4.54
C ASN A 50 14.90 -10.26 4.34
N ILE A 51 14.09 -9.44 5.01
CA ILE A 51 14.24 -7.98 5.00
C ILE A 51 14.49 -7.45 6.41
N ALA A 52 15.01 -6.24 6.49
CA ALA A 52 15.27 -5.54 7.75
C ALA A 52 13.99 -5.34 8.58
N ASP A 53 14.19 -4.84 9.79
CA ASP A 53 13.13 -4.48 10.74
C ASP A 53 12.11 -3.51 10.10
N LEU A 54 10.87 -3.98 9.93
CA LEU A 54 9.76 -3.20 9.35
C LEU A 54 9.28 -2.05 10.23
N THR A 55 9.69 -1.99 11.50
CA THR A 55 9.39 -0.86 12.39
C THR A 55 10.32 0.33 12.17
N ARG A 56 11.41 0.15 11.41
CA ARG A 56 12.37 1.20 11.05
C ARG A 56 12.09 1.79 9.67
N ALA A 57 12.51 3.03 9.44
CA ALA A 57 12.29 3.76 8.18
C ALA A 57 13.27 3.40 7.05
N ALA A 58 14.11 2.38 7.22
CA ALA A 58 15.21 2.07 6.29
C ALA A 58 15.42 0.56 6.13
N GLY A 59 15.99 0.16 4.99
CA GLY A 59 16.40 -1.21 4.72
C GLY A 59 15.31 -2.14 4.19
N HIS A 60 14.16 -1.60 3.75
CA HIS A 60 13.08 -2.39 3.14
C HIS A 60 12.22 -1.59 2.16
N ALA A 61 11.51 -2.32 1.30
CA ALA A 61 10.73 -1.75 0.19
C ALA A 61 9.49 -0.96 0.65
N VAL A 62 8.93 -1.26 1.83
CA VAL A 62 7.72 -0.58 2.34
C VAL A 62 8.03 0.87 2.66
N ALA A 63 9.05 1.15 3.47
CA ALA A 63 9.44 2.53 3.80
C ALA A 63 9.87 3.30 2.55
N LYS A 64 10.65 2.65 1.66
CA LYS A 64 11.11 3.30 0.43
C LYS A 64 9.95 3.73 -0.47
N SER A 65 8.93 2.88 -0.62
CA SER A 65 7.79 3.19 -1.49
C SER A 65 6.81 4.18 -0.88
N LEU A 66 6.94 4.46 0.41
CA LEU A 66 6.13 5.45 1.14
C LEU A 66 6.89 6.75 1.36
N GLU A 67 8.11 6.94 0.85
CA GLU A 67 8.96 8.08 1.20
C GLU A 67 8.29 9.45 0.98
N HIS A 68 7.49 9.58 -0.08
CA HIS A 68 6.73 10.78 -0.41
C HIS A 68 5.29 10.78 0.12
N VAL A 69 4.90 9.73 0.86
CA VAL A 69 3.65 9.62 1.62
C VAL A 69 3.87 10.03 3.07
N ILE A 70 5.05 9.71 3.62
CA ILE A 70 5.43 10.02 5.01
C ILE A 70 6.14 11.37 5.15
N MET A 71 6.58 11.98 4.06
CA MET A 71 7.21 13.31 4.03
C MET A 71 6.69 14.10 2.84
N ALA A 72 6.62 15.42 3.01
CA ALA A 72 6.16 16.32 1.95
C ALA A 72 7.10 16.29 0.74
N ASN A 73 6.50 16.20 -0.45
CA ASN A 73 7.16 16.38 -1.73
C ASN A 73 6.17 17.09 -2.66
N ALA A 74 6.55 18.26 -3.19
CA ALA A 74 5.68 19.09 -4.03
C ALA A 74 5.27 18.40 -5.35
N ASP A 75 6.08 17.46 -5.83
CA ASP A 75 5.84 16.77 -7.10
C ASP A 75 4.96 15.52 -6.93
N ASN A 76 4.69 15.09 -5.69
CA ASN A 76 4.00 13.83 -5.43
C ASN A 76 2.54 14.07 -5.00
N LYS A 77 1.65 13.27 -5.57
CA LYS A 77 0.23 13.25 -5.21
C LYS A 77 -0.15 11.86 -4.76
N PHE A 78 -0.94 11.78 -3.70
CA PHE A 78 -1.40 10.50 -3.21
C PHE A 78 -2.72 10.59 -2.46
N ILE A 79 -3.33 9.43 -2.35
CA ILE A 79 -4.56 9.16 -1.63
C ILE A 79 -4.24 8.09 -0.60
N ALA A 80 -4.67 8.28 0.65
CA ALA A 80 -4.55 7.26 1.68
C ALA A 80 -5.93 6.92 2.28
N TYR A 81 -6.20 5.62 2.40
CA TYR A 81 -7.44 5.10 2.96
C TYR A 81 -7.15 4.00 3.99
N ASN A 82 -7.92 3.97 5.07
CA ASN A 82 -7.79 2.98 6.13
C ASN A 82 -9.06 2.95 6.98
N ASN A 83 -9.60 1.77 7.27
CA ASN A 83 -10.76 1.66 8.17
C ASN A 83 -10.46 2.01 9.64
N ILE A 84 -9.18 2.06 10.01
CA ILE A 84 -8.69 2.54 11.30
C ILE A 84 -7.52 3.48 11.00
N PRO A 85 -7.78 4.74 10.59
CA PRO A 85 -6.71 5.66 10.23
C PRO A 85 -5.83 6.01 11.44
N PRO A 86 -4.61 6.52 11.19
CA PRO A 86 -3.79 7.06 12.25
C PRO A 86 -4.46 8.27 12.90
N ASP A 87 -4.47 8.30 14.23
CA ASP A 87 -4.88 9.46 15.04
C ASP A 87 -6.33 9.93 14.84
N VAL A 88 -7.17 9.14 14.16
CA VAL A 88 -8.61 9.35 14.02
C VAL A 88 -9.33 8.40 14.98
N PRO A 89 -10.33 8.89 15.75
CA PRO A 89 -11.18 8.03 16.56
C PRO A 89 -11.80 6.90 15.73
N LYS A 90 -12.04 5.73 16.34
CA LYS A 90 -12.58 4.58 15.62
C LYS A 90 -13.95 4.91 15.03
N ILE A 91 -14.01 5.09 13.72
CA ILE A 91 -15.24 5.22 12.94
C ILE A 91 -15.61 3.84 12.39
N LYS A 92 -16.90 3.48 12.45
CA LYS A 92 -17.37 2.24 11.81
C LYS A 92 -17.46 2.46 10.30
N THR A 93 -16.60 1.79 9.54
CA THR A 93 -16.69 1.69 8.08
C THR A 93 -17.27 0.33 7.68
N LYS A 94 -17.78 0.19 6.45
CA LYS A 94 -18.25 -1.12 5.95
C LYS A 94 -17.12 -1.99 5.38
N SER A 95 -15.94 -1.40 5.16
CA SER A 95 -14.74 -2.09 4.65
C SER A 95 -13.64 -2.20 5.69
N ASN A 96 -12.80 -3.25 5.54
CA ASN A 96 -11.55 -3.45 6.28
C ASN A 96 -10.30 -3.10 5.46
N SER A 97 -10.48 -2.58 4.24
CA SER A 97 -9.42 -2.25 3.30
C SER A 97 -8.58 -1.07 3.79
N LYS A 98 -7.28 -1.13 3.49
CA LYS A 98 -6.30 -0.10 3.80
C LYS A 98 -5.28 -0.02 2.68
N GLY A 99 -4.80 1.16 2.39
CA GLY A 99 -3.83 1.34 1.34
C GLY A 99 -3.51 2.78 1.02
N VAL A 100 -2.62 2.91 0.05
CA VAL A 100 -2.16 4.17 -0.51
C VAL A 100 -2.11 4.05 -2.02
N LEU A 101 -2.65 5.03 -2.71
CA LEU A 101 -2.53 5.18 -4.15
C LEU A 101 -1.70 6.43 -4.42
N MET A 102 -0.61 6.29 -5.18
CA MET A 102 0.40 7.33 -5.36
C MET A 102 0.77 7.46 -6.83
N MET A 103 0.68 8.67 -7.37
CA MET A 103 1.04 8.96 -8.77
C MET A 103 2.55 8.90 -8.95
N ASN A 104 3.02 8.45 -10.12
CA ASN A 104 4.44 8.57 -10.46
C ASN A 104 4.67 9.86 -11.27
N PRO A 105 5.30 10.90 -10.70
CA PRO A 105 5.52 12.14 -11.44
C PRO A 105 6.58 12.02 -12.55
N ARG A 106 7.32 10.90 -12.61
CA ARG A 106 8.43 10.71 -13.55
C ARG A 106 8.08 9.84 -14.76
N VAL A 107 6.98 9.10 -14.70
CA VAL A 107 6.59 8.15 -15.75
C VAL A 107 5.14 8.42 -16.11
N ALA A 108 4.89 8.72 -17.39
CA ALA A 108 3.55 8.99 -17.88
C ALA A 108 2.65 7.77 -17.71
N ASP A 109 1.40 8.03 -17.28
CA ASP A 109 0.36 7.01 -17.09
C ASP A 109 0.79 5.87 -16.14
N GLU A 110 1.58 6.18 -15.09
CA GLU A 110 1.99 5.21 -14.08
C GLU A 110 1.63 5.67 -12.67
N ALA A 111 1.13 4.75 -11.86
CA ALA A 111 0.94 4.94 -10.43
C ALA A 111 1.34 3.69 -9.64
N SER A 112 1.47 3.86 -8.33
CA SER A 112 1.70 2.80 -7.36
C SER A 112 0.47 2.63 -6.48
N TRP A 113 0.01 1.40 -6.31
CA TRP A 113 -1.04 1.07 -5.37
C TRP A 113 -0.52 0.10 -4.32
N ILE A 114 -0.48 0.55 -3.07
CA ILE A 114 -0.08 -0.23 -1.91
C ILE A 114 -1.34 -0.65 -1.15
N VAL A 115 -1.53 -1.95 -0.98
CA VAL A 115 -2.56 -2.52 -0.10
C VAL A 115 -1.88 -3.13 1.12
N HIS A 116 -2.39 -2.86 2.32
CA HIS A 116 -1.81 -3.40 3.55
C HIS A 116 -2.84 -3.77 4.61
N THR A 117 -2.39 -4.49 5.65
CA THR A 117 -3.27 -4.92 6.75
C THR A 117 -3.10 -4.11 8.04
N VAL A 118 -2.13 -3.19 8.11
CA VAL A 118 -1.76 -2.44 9.33
C VAL A 118 -2.77 -1.32 9.68
N PRO A 119 -3.54 -1.41 10.78
CA PRO A 119 -4.31 -0.30 11.35
C PRO A 119 -3.40 0.85 11.79
N GLY A 120 -3.85 2.10 11.65
CA GLY A 120 -3.11 3.28 12.13
C GLY A 120 -1.88 3.65 11.30
N PHE A 121 -1.80 3.18 10.05
CA PHE A 121 -0.65 3.34 9.15
C PHE A 121 -1.10 3.63 7.70
N PRO A 122 -0.28 4.29 6.88
CA PRO A 122 0.84 5.16 7.29
C PRO A 122 0.36 6.48 7.91
N LYS A 123 1.24 7.20 8.60
CA LYS A 123 0.98 8.57 9.03
C LYS A 123 1.33 9.52 7.89
N ALA A 124 0.32 9.96 7.14
CA ALA A 124 0.51 10.88 6.01
C ALA A 124 1.28 12.14 6.47
N LEU A 125 2.36 12.44 5.75
CA LEU A 125 3.23 13.61 5.93
C LEU A 125 3.85 13.78 7.33
N ARG A 126 3.91 12.72 8.13
CA ARG A 126 4.28 12.76 9.56
C ARG A 126 5.36 11.75 9.95
N GLY A 127 6.16 11.33 8.98
CA GLY A 127 7.25 10.37 9.17
C GLY A 127 6.79 8.91 9.23
N TYR A 128 7.77 8.02 9.13
CA TYR A 128 7.54 6.58 9.21
C TYR A 128 7.36 6.16 10.67
N VAL A 129 6.13 5.78 11.04
CA VAL A 129 5.83 5.26 12.38
C VAL A 129 5.03 3.98 12.24
N PHE A 130 5.67 2.85 12.53
CA PHE A 130 4.97 1.58 12.61
C PHE A 130 4.20 1.50 13.94
N PRO A 131 2.88 1.22 13.94
CA PRO A 131 2.08 1.27 15.15
C PRO A 131 2.50 0.23 16.19
N LEU A 132 2.75 0.67 17.44
CA LEU A 132 3.21 -0.21 18.53
C LEU A 132 2.25 -1.38 18.81
N ALA A 133 0.94 -1.13 18.71
CA ALA A 133 -0.10 -2.15 18.90
C ALA A 133 -0.06 -3.28 17.85
N GLU A 134 0.66 -3.07 16.76
CA GLU A 134 0.73 -3.97 15.60
C GLU A 134 2.06 -4.74 15.54
N ILE A 135 3.02 -4.45 16.44
CA ILE A 135 4.33 -5.14 16.50
C ILE A 135 4.16 -6.65 16.73
N GLN A 136 3.25 -7.04 17.64
CA GLN A 136 3.04 -8.44 17.99
C GLN A 136 2.22 -9.22 16.95
N LYS A 137 1.66 -8.55 15.93
CA LYS A 137 0.74 -9.14 14.95
C LYS A 137 1.43 -9.40 13.61
N GLY A 138 0.83 -10.26 12.80
CA GLY A 138 1.28 -10.51 11.44
C GLY A 138 0.68 -9.52 10.45
N HIS A 139 1.47 -9.04 9.50
CA HIS A 139 1.02 -8.07 8.51
C HIS A 139 1.48 -8.39 7.10
N LEU A 140 0.68 -7.97 6.12
CA LEU A 140 0.96 -8.13 4.69
C LEU A 140 0.94 -6.74 4.04
N PHE A 141 1.87 -6.54 3.12
CA PHE A 141 1.90 -5.41 2.20
C PHE A 141 2.05 -5.95 0.78
N ILE A 142 1.29 -5.38 -0.14
CA ILE A 142 1.39 -5.66 -1.58
C ILE A 142 1.50 -4.30 -2.25
N CYS A 143 2.51 -4.12 -3.09
CA CYS A 143 2.64 -2.95 -3.94
C CYS A 143 2.52 -3.37 -5.40
N LEU A 144 1.65 -2.66 -6.12
CA LEU A 144 1.34 -2.86 -7.52
C LEU A 144 1.74 -1.61 -8.30
N THR A 145 2.36 -1.82 -9.45
CA THR A 145 2.37 -0.81 -10.52
C THR A 145 1.04 -0.93 -11.26
N ILE A 146 0.35 0.20 -11.37
CA ILE A 146 -0.89 0.35 -12.11
C ILE A 146 -0.72 1.50 -13.10
N LYS A 147 -1.61 1.57 -14.09
CA LYS A 147 -1.70 2.77 -14.92
C LYS A 147 -2.43 3.88 -14.18
N GLU A 148 -2.05 5.12 -14.45
CA GLU A 148 -2.72 6.28 -13.85
C GLU A 148 -4.18 6.41 -14.36
N SER A 149 -4.42 6.03 -15.60
CA SER A 149 -5.74 5.93 -16.23
C SER A 149 -6.69 4.93 -15.54
N GLU A 150 -6.17 3.95 -14.80
CA GLU A 150 -6.97 2.96 -14.06
C GLU A 150 -7.40 3.46 -12.67
N ILE A 151 -6.91 4.64 -12.24
CA ILE A 151 -7.19 5.16 -10.89
C ILE A 151 -8.67 5.41 -10.69
N ASP A 152 -9.40 5.92 -11.69
CA ASP A 152 -10.83 6.17 -11.55
C ASP A 152 -11.64 4.87 -11.38
N ALA A 153 -11.25 3.80 -12.08
CA ALA A 153 -11.85 2.48 -11.91
C ALA A 153 -11.57 1.91 -10.51
N ILE A 154 -10.33 2.05 -10.02
CA ILE A 154 -9.96 1.67 -8.65
C ILE A 154 -10.75 2.50 -7.63
N ALA A 155 -10.87 3.81 -7.85
CA ALA A 155 -11.64 4.71 -7.00
C ALA A 155 -13.10 4.28 -6.91
N MET A 156 -13.72 3.85 -8.01
CA MET A 156 -15.07 3.30 -8.02
C MET A 156 -15.18 2.06 -7.11
N THR A 157 -14.21 1.15 -7.17
CA THR A 157 -14.20 -0.04 -6.28
C THR A 157 -14.02 0.35 -4.81
N LEU A 158 -13.17 1.34 -4.52
CA LEU A 158 -13.01 1.87 -3.16
C LEU A 158 -14.31 2.54 -2.69
N ARG A 159 -15.01 3.28 -3.55
CA ARG A 159 -16.31 3.89 -3.22
C ARG A 159 -17.37 2.86 -2.85
N ILE A 160 -17.39 1.71 -3.55
CA ILE A 160 -18.28 0.59 -3.20
C ILE A 160 -17.87 -0.06 -1.88
N ALA A 161 -16.56 -0.26 -1.67
CA ALA A 161 -16.05 -0.82 -0.42
C ALA A 161 -16.26 0.13 0.77
N THR A 162 -16.29 1.45 0.56
CA THR A 162 -16.40 2.50 1.59
C THR A 162 -15.33 2.40 2.70
N PRO A 163 -14.02 2.30 2.38
CA PRO A 163 -13.00 2.58 3.39
C PRO A 163 -13.03 4.09 3.73
N LEU A 164 -12.48 4.45 4.89
CA LEU A 164 -12.33 5.85 5.23
C LEU A 164 -11.10 6.43 4.50
N LEU A 165 -11.36 7.42 3.65
CA LEU A 165 -10.33 8.26 3.04
C LEU A 165 -9.88 9.31 4.06
N TYR A 166 -8.59 9.33 4.41
CA TYR A 166 -8.08 10.24 5.46
C TYR A 166 -7.01 11.20 4.95
N HIS A 167 -6.57 11.06 3.70
CA HIS A 167 -5.63 11.96 3.04
C HIS A 167 -5.86 11.95 1.53
N ASN A 168 -5.85 13.13 0.90
CA ASN A 168 -5.97 13.29 -0.55
C ASN A 168 -5.28 14.59 -1.00
N ASP A 169 -4.18 14.46 -1.75
CA ASP A 169 -3.41 15.59 -2.32
C ASP A 169 -3.65 15.77 -3.84
N ILE A 170 -4.70 15.14 -4.40
CA ILE A 170 -5.02 15.34 -5.81
C ILE A 170 -5.70 16.69 -5.98
N PRO A 171 -5.17 17.58 -6.85
CA PRO A 171 -5.76 18.89 -7.04
C PRO A 171 -7.12 18.79 -7.72
N GLU A 172 -8.03 19.71 -7.39
CA GLU A 172 -9.44 19.66 -7.79
C GLU A 172 -9.64 19.65 -9.32
N ASN A 173 -8.75 20.27 -10.08
CA ASN A 173 -8.76 20.24 -11.53
C ASN A 173 -8.52 18.83 -12.11
N GLU A 174 -7.81 17.96 -11.39
CA GLU A 174 -7.59 16.56 -11.77
C GLU A 174 -8.71 15.64 -11.27
N ILE A 175 -9.40 16.00 -10.20
CA ILE A 175 -10.60 15.29 -9.71
C ILE A 175 -11.72 15.29 -10.75
N ASN A 176 -11.86 16.36 -11.55
CA ASN A 176 -12.86 16.41 -12.61
C ASN A 176 -12.65 15.35 -13.72
N SER A 177 -11.42 14.88 -13.89
CA SER A 177 -11.11 13.77 -14.79
C SER A 177 -11.27 12.39 -14.13
N ARG A 178 -11.54 12.35 -12.81
CA ARG A 178 -11.62 11.16 -11.95
C ARG A 178 -12.75 11.32 -10.94
N PRO A 179 -14.02 11.35 -11.40
CA PRO A 179 -15.16 11.67 -10.55
C PRO A 179 -15.34 10.72 -9.37
N ASN A 180 -14.81 9.50 -9.44
CA ASN A 180 -14.91 8.54 -8.33
C ASN A 180 -13.95 8.84 -7.17
N LEU A 181 -13.09 9.85 -7.30
CA LEU A 181 -12.19 10.33 -6.24
C LEU A 181 -12.80 11.41 -5.34
N GLN A 182 -14.03 11.85 -5.64
CA GLN A 182 -14.83 12.78 -4.83
C GLN A 182 -15.43 12.12 -3.59
#